data_AF-W4VJ54-F1
#
_entry.id   AF-W4VJ54-F1
#
_cell.length_a   1.000
_cell.length_b   1.000
_cell.length_c   1.000
_cell.angle_alpha   90.00
_cell.angle_beta   90.00
_cell.angle_gamma   90.00
#
_symmetry.space_group_name_H-M   'P 1'
#
loop_
_entity.id
_entity.type
_entity.pdbx_description
1 polymer ?
#
loop_
_entity_poly.entity_id
_entity_poly.type
_entity_poly.pdbx_seq_one_letter_code
_entity_poly.pdbx_strand_id
1 'polypeptide(L)'
;MQQPLFLKDVYELDLQILAEILSPSVFLVAFVGVLIGIFVGAIPGLNGAVGISLLLPLTFTLEPQLGILLLGGIYMGGMYGGSITAILLNVPGDVVAAPAAMEGYPLTKQGRSKEALYYSIFSSMLGGFVGGPCTDILYTSTCRICLKIWTC
;
A
#
# COMPACT_ATOMS: atom_id res chain seq x y z
N MET A 1 3.68 31.86 -14.54
CA MET A 1 5.13 31.61 -14.32
C MET A 1 5.38 30.53 -13.24
N GLN A 2 4.43 29.62 -12.96
CA GLN A 2 4.54 28.61 -11.89
C GLN A 2 5.18 27.25 -12.30
N GLN A 3 5.46 27.03 -13.59
CA GLN A 3 5.84 25.70 -14.13
C GLN A 3 7.08 25.03 -13.50
N PRO A 4 8.21 25.73 -13.23
CA PRO A 4 9.40 25.07 -12.69
C PRO A 4 9.45 25.03 -11.15
N LEU A 5 8.55 25.71 -10.44
CA LEU A 5 8.57 25.76 -8.97
C LEU A 5 7.79 24.57 -8.37
N PHE A 6 6.57 24.33 -8.82
CA PHE A 6 5.72 23.24 -8.30
C PHE A 6 6.34 21.85 -8.45
N LEU A 7 7.03 21.58 -9.58
CA LEU A 7 7.73 20.30 -9.76
C LEU A 7 8.95 20.18 -8.85
N LYS A 8 9.67 21.27 -8.58
CA LYS A 8 10.77 21.27 -7.61
C LYS A 8 10.24 20.98 -6.20
N ASP A 9 9.10 21.56 -5.84
CA ASP A 9 8.47 21.30 -4.53
C ASP A 9 8.12 19.82 -4.37
N VAL A 10 7.65 19.13 -5.42
CA VAL A 10 7.38 17.68 -5.40
C VAL A 10 8.66 16.86 -5.23
N TYR A 11 9.73 17.16 -5.99
CA TYR A 11 11.00 16.45 -5.85
C TYR A 11 11.70 16.71 -4.51
N GLU A 12 11.58 17.91 -3.96
CA GLU A 12 12.07 18.26 -2.62
C GLU A 12 11.28 17.51 -1.54
N LEU A 13 9.96 17.37 -1.70
CA LEU A 13 9.13 16.56 -0.80
C LEU A 13 9.54 15.08 -0.80
N ASP A 14 9.80 14.49 -1.96
CA ASP A 14 10.24 13.08 -2.04
C ASP A 14 11.56 12.85 -1.29
N LEU A 15 12.51 13.78 -1.42
CA LEU A 15 13.79 13.74 -0.70
C LEU A 15 13.60 13.89 0.81
N GLN A 16 12.68 14.75 1.24
CA GLN A 16 12.34 14.95 2.65
C GLN A 16 11.68 13.69 3.24
N ILE A 17 10.72 13.09 2.54
CA ILE A 17 10.04 11.85 2.96
C ILE A 17 11.05 10.71 3.09
N LEU A 18 12.00 10.59 2.16
CA LEU A 18 13.03 9.54 2.23
C LEU A 18 13.91 9.69 3.49
N ALA A 19 14.22 10.93 3.89
CA ALA A 19 14.96 11.20 5.11
C ALA A 19 14.11 10.93 6.37
N GLU A 20 12.80 11.21 6.31
CA GLU A 20 11.88 11.09 7.44
C GLU A 20 11.44 9.65 7.70
N ILE A 21 11.43 8.78 6.68
CA ILE A 21 11.22 7.33 6.80
C ILE A 21 12.29 6.66 7.67
N LEU A 22 13.51 7.22 7.71
CA LEU A 22 14.58 6.73 8.60
C LEU A 22 14.35 7.09 10.08
N SER A 23 13.37 7.96 10.37
CA SER A 23 13.08 8.32 11.75
C SER A 23 12.40 7.15 12.50
N PRO A 24 12.82 6.86 13.76
CA PRO A 24 12.30 5.71 14.50
C PRO A 24 10.79 5.78 14.76
N SER A 25 10.24 6.98 14.96
CA SER A 25 8.82 7.21 15.21
C SER A 25 7.95 6.87 14.00
N VAL A 26 8.33 7.35 12.82
CA VAL A 26 7.62 7.07 11.55
C VAL A 26 7.66 5.58 11.24
N PHE A 27 8.83 4.96 11.37
CA PHE A 27 8.97 3.52 11.16
C PHE A 27 8.08 2.69 12.09
N LEU A 28 8.02 3.06 13.39
CA LEU A 28 7.21 2.33 14.37
C LEU A 28 5.71 2.47 14.08
N VAL A 29 5.24 3.68 13.75
CA VAL A 29 3.82 3.90 13.38
C VAL A 29 3.47 3.16 12.09
N ALA A 30 4.33 3.19 11.08
CA ALA A 30 4.14 2.43 9.85
C ALA A 30 4.09 0.92 10.12
N PHE A 31 5.01 0.40 10.96
CA PHE A 31 5.06 -1.01 11.33
C PHE A 31 3.79 -1.45 12.07
N VAL A 32 3.33 -0.67 13.04
CA VAL A 32 2.07 -0.93 13.76
C VAL A 32 0.88 -0.86 12.81
N GLY A 33 0.82 0.14 11.93
CA GLY A 33 -0.22 0.27 10.92
C GLY A 33 -0.30 -0.96 10.01
N VAL A 34 0.84 -1.42 9.50
CA VAL A 34 0.93 -2.64 8.67
C VAL A 34 0.50 -3.88 9.44
N LEU A 35 0.93 -4.06 10.69
CA LEU A 35 0.52 -5.19 11.51
C LEU A 35 -0.99 -5.22 11.72
N ILE A 36 -1.58 -4.09 12.15
CA ILE A 36 -3.03 -3.95 12.30
C ILE A 36 -3.73 -4.24 10.98
N GLY A 37 -3.22 -3.69 9.87
CA GLY A 37 -3.70 -3.95 8.53
C GLY A 37 -3.72 -5.44 8.18
N ILE A 38 -2.64 -6.18 8.45
CA ILE A 38 -2.56 -7.62 8.17
C ILE A 38 -3.60 -8.39 8.99
N PHE A 39 -3.77 -8.07 10.27
CA PHE A 39 -4.79 -8.73 11.11
C PHE A 39 -6.21 -8.45 10.62
N VAL A 40 -6.49 -7.20 10.28
CA VAL A 40 -7.79 -6.75 9.74
C VAL A 40 -8.05 -7.42 8.39
N GLY A 41 -7.07 -7.42 7.49
CA GLY A 41 -7.16 -8.03 6.16
C GLY A 41 -7.21 -9.56 6.17
N ALA A 42 -6.73 -10.20 7.23
CA ALA A 42 -6.85 -11.64 7.43
C ALA A 42 -8.29 -12.07 7.77
N ILE A 43 -9.23 -11.13 7.95
CA ILE A 43 -10.66 -11.43 8.07
C ILE A 43 -11.28 -11.39 6.67
N PRO A 44 -11.82 -12.51 6.16
CA PRO A 44 -12.40 -12.55 4.82
C PRO A 44 -13.57 -11.56 4.71
N GLY A 45 -13.54 -10.71 3.68
CA GLY A 45 -14.54 -9.66 3.44
C GLY A 45 -14.20 -8.31 4.08
N LEU A 46 -13.15 -8.22 4.90
CA LEU A 46 -12.65 -6.96 5.45
C LEU A 46 -11.45 -6.49 4.62
N ASN A 47 -11.72 -5.78 3.52
CA ASN A 47 -10.67 -5.28 2.64
C ASN A 47 -9.95 -4.05 3.22
N GLY A 48 -8.84 -3.64 2.57
CA GLY A 48 -8.04 -2.49 3.02
C GLY A 48 -8.82 -1.18 3.09
N ALA A 49 -9.78 -0.96 2.17
CA ALA A 49 -10.60 0.25 2.15
C ALA A 49 -11.60 0.31 3.32
N VAL A 50 -12.21 -0.82 3.69
CA VAL A 50 -13.07 -0.92 4.87
C VAL A 50 -12.22 -0.74 6.14
N GLY A 51 -11.00 -1.28 6.17
CA GLY A 51 -10.05 -1.06 7.26
C GLY A 51 -9.70 0.41 7.48
N ILE A 52 -9.38 1.15 6.42
CA ILE A 52 -9.18 2.61 6.47
C ILE A 52 -10.44 3.28 7.04
N SER A 53 -11.62 2.94 6.52
CA SER A 53 -12.87 3.59 6.91
C SER A 53 -13.20 3.41 8.40
N LEU A 54 -12.90 2.23 8.96
CA LEU A 54 -13.09 1.92 10.38
C LEU A 54 -12.09 2.63 11.29
N LEU A 55 -10.86 2.83 10.82
CA LEU A 55 -9.76 3.43 11.59
C LEU A 55 -9.59 4.94 11.34
N LEU A 56 -10.27 5.49 10.33
CA LEU A 56 -10.32 6.93 10.05
C LEU A 56 -10.71 7.77 11.28
N PRO A 57 -11.72 7.40 12.10
CA PRO A 57 -12.09 8.19 13.27
C PRO A 57 -10.97 8.28 14.31
N LEU A 58 -10.13 7.25 14.43
CA LEU A 58 -8.99 7.24 15.34
C LEU A 58 -7.90 8.23 14.89
N THR A 59 -7.78 8.47 13.58
CA THR A 59 -6.76 9.40 13.06
C THR A 59 -7.03 10.87 13.34
N PHE A 60 -8.26 11.26 13.67
CA PHE A 60 -8.57 12.65 14.02
C PHE A 60 -7.93 13.11 15.33
N THR A 61 -7.44 12.17 16.15
CA THR A 61 -6.73 12.46 17.41
C THR A 61 -5.21 12.49 17.25
N LEU A 62 -4.70 12.09 16.08
CA LEU A 62 -3.27 11.99 15.77
C LEU A 62 -2.79 13.21 14.97
N GLU A 63 -1.48 13.45 14.97
CA GLU A 63 -0.86 14.41 14.08
C GLU A 63 -1.12 14.01 12.61
N PRO A 64 -1.47 14.94 11.71
CA PRO A 64 -1.86 14.61 10.33
C PRO A 64 -0.85 13.75 9.57
N GLN A 65 0.46 14.01 9.74
CA GLN A 65 1.52 13.16 9.19
C GLN A 65 1.37 11.69 9.62
N LEU A 66 1.26 11.45 10.93
CA LEU A 66 1.19 10.10 11.50
C LEU A 66 -0.14 9.41 11.19
N GLY A 67 -1.24 10.17 11.14
CA GLY A 67 -2.56 9.65 10.78
C GLY A 67 -2.59 9.10 9.36
N ILE A 68 -2.07 9.86 8.40
CA ILE A 68 -1.99 9.42 6.99
C ILE A 68 -1.08 8.20 6.85
N LEU A 69 0.08 8.21 7.54
CA LEU A 69 1.02 7.10 7.52
C LEU A 69 0.40 5.81 8.09
N LEU A 70 -0.34 5.92 9.20
CA LEU A 70 -1.01 4.80 9.82
C LEU A 70 -2.07 4.21 8.89
N LEU A 71 -2.92 5.05 8.27
CA LEU A 71 -3.94 4.61 7.31
C LEU A 71 -3.32 3.95 6.07
N GLY A 72 -2.23 4.52 5.56
CA GLY A 72 -1.45 3.93 4.46
C GLY A 72 -0.88 2.56 4.84
N GLY A 73 -0.32 2.42 6.06
CA GLY A 73 0.16 1.16 6.60
C GLY A 73 -0.94 0.11 6.71
N ILE A 74 -2.11 0.49 7.25
CA ILE A 74 -3.28 -0.39 7.36
C ILE A 74 -3.74 -0.86 5.99
N TYR A 75 -3.79 0.04 5.00
CA TYR A 75 -4.19 -0.29 3.65
C TYR A 75 -3.24 -1.32 3.02
N MET A 76 -1.93 -1.05 3.07
CA MET A 76 -0.92 -1.95 2.49
C MET A 76 -0.90 -3.30 3.21
N GLY A 77 -0.98 -3.30 4.55
CA GLY A 77 -1.08 -4.49 5.37
C GLY A 77 -2.35 -5.29 5.09
N GLY A 78 -3.49 -4.62 4.92
CA GLY A 78 -4.78 -5.23 4.63
C GLY A 78 -4.85 -5.89 3.25
N MET A 79 -4.27 -5.24 2.24
CA MET A 79 -4.14 -5.81 0.89
C MET A 79 -3.31 -7.10 0.89
N TYR A 80 -2.22 -7.13 1.65
CA TYR A 80 -1.43 -8.34 1.83
C TYR A 80 -2.18 -9.39 2.68
N GLY A 81 -2.79 -8.99 3.80
CA GLY A 81 -3.58 -9.88 4.67
C GLY A 81 -4.71 -10.61 3.94
N GLY A 82 -5.42 -9.91 3.03
CA GLY A 82 -6.47 -10.51 2.20
C GLY A 82 -5.95 -11.54 1.19
N SER A 83 -4.67 -11.42 0.79
CA SER A 83 -3.99 -12.43 -0.03
C SER A 83 -3.66 -13.69 0.76
N ILE A 84 -3.41 -13.59 2.07
CA ILE A 84 -3.17 -14.74 2.96
C ILE A 84 -4.42 -15.62 3.03
N THR A 85 -5.60 -15.03 3.29
CA THR A 85 -6.87 -15.77 3.32
C THR A 85 -7.26 -16.32 1.95
N ALA A 86 -6.97 -15.58 0.88
CA ALA A 86 -7.18 -16.04 -0.49
C ALA A 86 -6.39 -17.33 -0.78
N ILE A 87 -5.10 -17.34 -0.44
CA ILE A 87 -4.21 -18.48 -0.68
C ILE A 87 -4.53 -19.68 0.21
N LEU A 88 -4.87 -19.44 1.49
CA LEU A 88 -5.09 -20.52 2.46
C LEU A 88 -6.49 -21.10 2.42
N LEU A 89 -7.51 -20.26 2.26
CA LEU A 89 -8.92 -20.63 2.44
C LEU A 89 -9.75 -20.54 1.16
N ASN A 90 -9.18 -20.04 0.05
CA ASN A 90 -9.89 -19.76 -1.21
C ASN A 90 -11.06 -18.77 -1.05
N VAL A 91 -11.00 -17.93 -0.02
CA VAL A 91 -11.97 -16.86 0.21
C VAL A 91 -11.24 -15.53 0.04
N PRO A 92 -11.27 -14.94 -1.17
CA PRO A 92 -10.62 -13.66 -1.41
C PRO A 92 -11.34 -12.55 -0.65
N GLY A 93 -10.58 -11.74 0.10
CA GLY A 93 -11.11 -10.55 0.79
C GLY A 93 -11.33 -9.35 -0.13
N ASP A 94 -10.73 -9.37 -1.33
CA ASP A 94 -10.80 -8.30 -2.33
C ASP A 94 -10.76 -8.91 -3.75
N VAL A 95 -11.31 -8.21 -4.74
CA VAL A 95 -11.28 -8.61 -6.15
C VAL A 95 -9.85 -8.73 -6.67
N VAL A 96 -8.93 -7.93 -6.13
CA VAL A 96 -7.51 -7.94 -6.51
C VAL A 96 -6.79 -9.20 -6.00
N ALA A 97 -7.32 -9.87 -4.98
CA ALA A 97 -6.77 -11.10 -4.42
C ALA A 97 -7.35 -12.38 -5.06
N ALA A 98 -8.36 -12.25 -5.95
CA ALA A 98 -8.92 -13.37 -6.70
C ALA A 98 -7.88 -14.18 -7.50
N PRO A 99 -6.96 -13.57 -8.28
CA PRO A 99 -5.91 -14.32 -8.98
C PRO A 99 -4.96 -15.06 -8.01
N ALA A 100 -4.65 -14.45 -6.86
CA ALA A 100 -3.85 -15.11 -5.81
C ALA A 100 -4.57 -16.32 -5.20
N ALA A 101 -5.90 -16.30 -5.08
CA ALA A 101 -6.69 -17.46 -4.67
C ALA A 101 -6.63 -18.57 -5.75
N MET A 102 -6.82 -18.20 -7.02
CA MET A 102 -6.83 -19.14 -8.14
C MET A 102 -5.52 -19.90 -8.29
N GLU A 103 -4.39 -19.20 -8.14
CA GLU A 103 -3.05 -19.79 -8.31
C GLU A 103 -2.48 -20.35 -7.00
N GLY A 104 -2.72 -19.68 -5.87
CA GLY A 104 -2.14 -20.05 -4.58
C GLY A 104 -2.89 -21.15 -3.83
N TYR A 105 -4.22 -21.22 -3.95
CA TYR A 105 -5.00 -22.26 -3.26
C TYR A 105 -4.69 -23.70 -3.71
N PRO A 106 -4.48 -23.99 -5.01
CA PRO A 106 -4.00 -25.30 -5.45
C PRO A 106 -2.66 -25.71 -4.80
N LEU A 107 -1.74 -24.77 -4.62
CA LEU A 107 -0.46 -25.01 -3.94
C LEU A 107 -0.67 -25.29 -2.45
N THR A 108 -1.59 -24.57 -1.79
CA THR A 108 -1.99 -24.86 -0.42
C THR A 108 -2.57 -26.27 -0.27
N LYS A 109 -3.42 -26.73 -1.20
CA LYS A 109 -3.97 -28.10 -1.19
C LYS A 109 -2.90 -29.18 -1.32
N GLN A 110 -1.77 -28.87 -1.94
CA GLN A 110 -0.61 -29.76 -2.05
C GLN A 110 0.30 -29.72 -0.81
N GLY A 111 -0.08 -28.99 0.25
CA GLY A 111 0.73 -28.80 1.45
C GLY A 111 1.86 -27.77 1.29
N ARG A 112 1.92 -27.06 0.16
CA ARG A 112 2.95 -26.06 -0.17
C ARG A 112 2.50 -24.63 0.15
N SER A 113 1.68 -24.46 1.18
CA SER A 113 1.08 -23.17 1.57
C SER A 113 2.13 -22.11 1.90
N LYS A 114 3.23 -22.51 2.55
CA LYS A 114 4.34 -21.61 2.88
C LYS A 114 5.00 -21.03 1.63
N GLU A 115 5.20 -21.87 0.62
CA GLU A 115 5.83 -21.49 -0.64
C GLU A 115 4.95 -20.51 -1.43
N ALA A 116 3.64 -20.76 -1.47
CA ALA A 116 2.67 -19.84 -2.06
C ALA A 116 2.69 -18.45 -1.38
N LEU A 117 2.78 -18.41 -0.04
CA LEU A 117 2.91 -17.17 0.70
C LEU A 117 4.23 -16.45 0.42
N TYR A 118 5.35 -17.19 0.31
CA TYR A 118 6.64 -16.60 -0.07
C TYR A 118 6.60 -15.96 -1.45
N TYR A 119 5.99 -16.62 -2.45
CA TYR A 119 5.82 -16.04 -3.79
C TYR A 119 4.93 -14.78 -3.76
N SER A 120 3.88 -14.77 -2.96
CA SER A 120 3.00 -13.61 -2.80
C SER A 120 3.74 -12.41 -2.17
N ILE A 121 4.54 -12.63 -1.12
CA ILE A 121 5.36 -11.57 -0.53
C ILE A 121 6.39 -11.07 -1.54
N PHE A 122 7.10 -11.98 -2.19
CA PHE A 122 8.21 -11.61 -3.07
C PHE A 122 7.72 -10.85 -4.30
N SER A 123 6.62 -11.28 -4.90
CA SER A 123 5.96 -10.54 -6.00
C SER A 123 5.48 -9.17 -5.56
N SER A 124 4.93 -9.04 -4.35
CA SER A 124 4.50 -7.74 -3.80
C SER A 124 5.69 -6.81 -3.51
N MET A 125 6.81 -7.35 -3.00
CA MET A 125 8.03 -6.58 -2.77
C MET A 125 8.63 -6.07 -4.10
N LEU A 126 8.74 -6.93 -5.10
CA LEU A 126 9.22 -6.53 -6.43
C LEU A 126 8.26 -5.53 -7.09
N GLY A 127 6.96 -5.76 -6.96
CA GLY A 127 5.92 -4.86 -7.45
C GLY A 127 5.99 -3.48 -6.80
N GLY A 128 6.23 -3.40 -5.48
CA GLY A 128 6.42 -2.12 -4.78
C GLY A 128 7.71 -1.42 -5.20
N PHE A 129 8.81 -2.16 -5.30
CA PHE A 129 10.13 -1.61 -5.64
C PHE A 129 10.21 -1.06 -7.06
N VAL A 130 9.60 -1.76 -8.03
CA VAL A 130 9.55 -1.32 -9.43
C VAL A 130 8.38 -0.36 -9.66
N GLY A 131 7.23 -0.67 -9.06
CA GLY A 131 5.98 0.05 -9.25
C GLY A 131 6.02 1.46 -8.70
N GLY A 132 6.52 1.66 -7.47
CA GLY A 132 6.57 2.98 -6.83
C GLY A 132 7.23 4.05 -7.71
N PRO A 133 8.53 3.87 -8.06
CA PRO A 133 9.22 4.82 -8.93
C PRO A 133 8.56 4.98 -10.30
N CYS A 134 8.04 3.90 -10.87
CA CYS A 134 7.34 3.97 -12.16
C CYS A 134 6.06 4.80 -12.08
N THR A 135 5.25 4.62 -11.02
CA THR A 135 4.04 5.39 -10.81
C THR A 135 4.36 6.86 -10.54
N ASP A 136 5.41 7.17 -9.78
CA ASP A 136 5.80 8.55 -9.49
C ASP A 136 6.25 9.29 -10.76
N ILE A 137 7.02 8.61 -11.63
CA ILE A 137 7.43 9.16 -12.94
C ILE A 137 6.21 9.40 -13.83
N LEU A 138 5.25 8.48 -13.85
CA LEU A 138 4.05 8.60 -14.68
C LEU A 138 3.12 9.71 -14.16
N TYR A 139 2.93 9.81 -12.84
CA TYR A 139 2.19 10.91 -12.21
C TYR A 139 2.82 12.26 -12.54
N THR A 140 4.15 12.37 -12.39
CA THR A 140 4.87 13.60 -12.73
C THR A 140 4.71 13.97 -14.21
N SER A 141 4.73 12.98 -15.10
CA SER A 141 4.53 13.18 -16.54
C SER A 141 3.11 13.65 -16.88
N THR A 142 2.11 13.04 -16.25
CA THR A 142 0.70 13.43 -16.40
C THR A 142 0.46 14.83 -15.85
N CYS A 143 1.07 15.18 -14.73
CA CYS A 143 0.98 16.50 -14.12
C CYS A 143 1.57 17.59 -15.04
N ARG A 144 2.71 17.30 -15.71
CA ARG A 144 3.28 18.20 -16.74
C ARG A 144 2.32 18.43 -17.91
N ILE A 145 1.61 17.41 -18.36
CA ILE A 145 0.64 17.51 -19.46
C ILE A 145 -0.61 18.30 -19.01
N CYS A 146 -1.16 17.98 -17.85
CA CYS A 146 -2.35 18.64 -17.31
C CYS A 146 -2.10 20.13 -17.07
N LEU A 147 -0.94 20.49 -16.50
CA LEU A 147 -0.53 21.88 -16.32
C LEU A 147 -0.34 22.62 -17.66
N LYS A 148 0.11 21.93 -18.71
CA LYS A 148 0.28 22.52 -20.04
C LYS A 148 -1.06 22.83 -20.70
N ILE A 149 -2.05 21.95 -20.50
CA ILE A 149 -3.44 22.15 -20.97
C ILE A 149 -4.11 23.29 -20.18
N TRP A 150 -3.91 23.38 -18.86
CA TRP A 150 -4.53 24.42 -18.04
C TRP A 150 -3.96 25.83 -18.29
N THR A 151 -2.72 25.93 -18.77
CA THR A 151 -2.12 27.21 -19.18
C THR A 151 -2.39 27.60 -20.64
N CYS A 152 -3.18 26.82 -21.38
CA CYS A 152 -3.71 27.17 -22.71
C CYS A 152 -5.15 27.68 -22.59
#